data_AF-A0A1H5K068-F1
#
_entry.id   AF-A0A1H5K068-F1
#
_cell.length_a   1.000
_cell.length_b   1.000
_cell.length_c   1.000
_cell.angle_alpha   90.00
_cell.angle_beta   90.00
_cell.angle_gamma   90.00
#
_symmetry.space_group_name_H-M   'P 1'
#
loop_
_entity.id
_entity.type
_entity.pdbx_description
1 polymer ?
#
loop_
_entity_poly.entity_id
_entity_poly.type
_entity_poly.pdbx_seq_one_letter_code
_entity_poly.pdbx_strand_id
1 'polypeptide(L)'
;MKTAIQTRDDLSFTKRDDMGRLINWPRNNPGVAADWEKGLACFDYEITELAAHDETEAFGAIQFALCGMGGRYTNLEIGFIDRVARAAVIGLRAMRNGSERFKPKDPVEA
;
A
#
# COMPACT_ATOMS: atom_id res chain seq x y z
N MET A 1 -19.67 -9.07 8.77
CA MET A 1 -18.45 -9.87 8.49
C MET A 1 -17.51 -8.98 7.70
N LYS A 2 -16.28 -8.78 8.17
CA LYS A 2 -15.24 -8.21 7.32
C LYS A 2 -14.93 -9.30 6.29
N THR A 3 -15.14 -9.02 5.01
CA THR A 3 -14.75 -9.95 3.94
C THR A 3 -13.25 -10.19 4.07
N ALA A 4 -12.81 -11.44 4.04
CA ALA A 4 -11.39 -11.76 4.11
C ALA A 4 -10.67 -11.13 2.89
N ILE A 5 -9.54 -10.48 3.12
CA ILE A 5 -8.77 -9.86 2.04
C ILE A 5 -7.92 -10.95 1.38
N GLN A 6 -8.25 -11.29 0.13
CA GLN A 6 -7.57 -12.36 -0.62
C GLN A 6 -6.86 -11.82 -1.85
N THR A 7 -7.41 -10.77 -2.46
CA THR A 7 -6.91 -10.20 -3.70
C THR A 7 -6.92 -8.67 -3.62
N ARG A 8 -6.26 -8.03 -4.59
CA ARG A 8 -6.32 -6.57 -4.75
C ARG A 8 -7.74 -6.00 -4.94
N ASP A 9 -8.71 -6.80 -5.40
CA ASP A 9 -10.11 -6.37 -5.53
C ASP A 9 -10.81 -6.17 -4.18
N ASP A 10 -10.28 -6.76 -3.09
CA ASP A 10 -10.86 -6.68 -1.75
C ASP A 10 -10.40 -5.43 -0.97
N LEU A 11 -9.45 -4.66 -1.51
CA LEU A 11 -8.85 -3.50 -0.87
C LEU A 11 -9.76 -2.28 -0.97
N SER A 12 -9.92 -1.55 0.13
CA SER A 12 -10.82 -0.39 0.22
C SER A 12 -10.39 0.79 -0.65
N PHE A 13 -9.11 0.83 -1.01
CA PHE A 13 -8.51 1.85 -1.88
C PHE A 13 -8.41 1.40 -3.34
N THR A 14 -9.03 0.28 -3.72
CA THR A 14 -9.15 -0.14 -5.12
C THR A 14 -10.62 -0.17 -5.56
N LYS A 15 -10.84 -0.07 -6.88
CA LYS A 15 -12.16 -0.21 -7.49
C LYS A 15 -11.98 -0.60 -8.96
N ARG A 16 -12.93 -1.32 -9.54
CA ARG A 16 -13.03 -1.42 -11.00
C ARG A 16 -13.71 -0.19 -11.59
N ASP A 17 -13.10 0.41 -12.60
CA ASP A 17 -13.73 1.47 -13.39
C ASP A 17 -14.77 0.90 -14.38
N ASP A 18 -15.43 1.77 -15.15
CA ASP A 18 -16.47 1.38 -16.10
C ASP A 18 -15.95 0.49 -17.25
N MET A 19 -14.62 0.45 -17.44
CA MET A 19 -13.94 -0.42 -18.40
C MET A 19 -13.44 -1.73 -17.76
N GLY A 20 -13.75 -1.97 -16.47
CA GLY A 20 -13.34 -3.15 -15.73
C GLY A 20 -11.89 -3.14 -15.24
N ARG A 21 -11.15 -2.03 -15.43
CA ARG A 21 -9.75 -1.89 -14.99
C ARG A 21 -9.71 -1.65 -13.49
N LEU A 22 -8.83 -2.36 -12.79
CA LEU A 22 -8.64 -2.15 -11.35
C LEU A 22 -7.80 -0.89 -11.11
N ILE A 23 -8.46 0.18 -10.68
CA ILE A 23 -7.84 1.46 -10.34
C ILE A 23 -7.53 1.51 -8.84
N ASN A 24 -6.44 2.19 -8.47
CA ASN A 24 -6.14 2.53 -7.08
C ASN A 24 -6.54 3.98 -6.83
N TRP A 25 -6.83 4.30 -5.57
CA TRP A 25 -7.22 5.64 -5.13
C TRP A 25 -8.44 6.19 -5.91
N PRO A 26 -9.57 5.47 -5.96
CA PRO A 26 -10.74 5.87 -6.74
C PRO A 26 -11.34 7.21 -6.30
N ARG A 27 -11.01 7.68 -5.10
CA ARG A 27 -11.32 9.01 -4.59
C ARG A 27 -10.11 9.58 -3.84
N ASN A 28 -9.39 10.50 -4.47
CA ASN A 28 -8.36 11.30 -3.82
C ASN A 28 -8.99 12.60 -3.29
N ASN A 29 -8.85 12.92 -2.00
CA ASN A 29 -9.30 14.20 -1.42
C ASN A 29 -8.08 15.00 -0.93
N PRO A 30 -7.50 15.86 -1.77
CA PRO A 30 -6.33 16.65 -1.40
C PRO A 30 -6.59 17.51 -0.15
N GLY A 31 -5.68 17.48 0.82
CA GLY A 31 -5.71 18.34 2.00
C GLY A 31 -6.67 17.91 3.12
N VAL A 32 -7.34 16.77 2.99
CA VAL A 32 -8.22 16.24 4.05
C VAL A 32 -7.38 15.54 5.12
N ALA A 33 -7.21 16.17 6.28
CA ALA A 33 -6.41 15.62 7.38
C ALA A 33 -6.88 14.22 7.84
N ALA A 34 -8.19 13.96 7.84
CA ALA A 34 -8.75 12.67 8.21
C ALA A 34 -8.37 11.52 7.25
N ASP A 35 -7.91 11.81 6.03
CA ASP A 35 -7.43 10.78 5.10
C ASP A 35 -6.03 10.26 5.48
N TRP A 36 -5.31 10.95 6.38
CA TRP A 36 -4.05 10.46 6.94
C TRP A 36 -4.22 9.12 7.65
N GLU A 37 -5.13 9.04 8.62
CA GLU A 37 -5.39 7.83 9.40
C GLU A 37 -5.92 6.69 8.51
N LYS A 38 -6.70 7.02 7.47
CA LYS A 38 -7.16 6.04 6.49
C LYS A 38 -6.00 5.46 5.69
N GLY A 39 -5.08 6.31 5.24
CA GLY A 39 -3.88 5.87 4.53
C GLY A 39 -3.02 4.92 5.37
N LEU A 40 -2.85 5.22 6.67
CA LEU A 40 -2.18 4.32 7.61
C LEU A 40 -2.94 2.98 7.71
N ALA A 41 -4.26 3.01 7.87
CA ALA A 41 -5.09 1.81 7.97
C ALA A 41 -5.06 0.91 6.72
N CYS A 42 -5.00 1.51 5.52
CA CYS A 42 -4.84 0.75 4.26
C CYS A 42 -3.58 -0.14 4.32
N PHE A 43 -2.48 0.36 4.89
CA PHE A 43 -1.25 -0.42 4.98
C PHE A 43 -1.23 -1.36 6.19
N ASP A 44 -1.52 -0.82 7.38
CA ASP A 44 -1.39 -1.53 8.64
C ASP A 44 -2.37 -2.70 8.79
N TYR A 45 -3.54 -2.61 8.15
CA TYR A 45 -4.54 -3.67 8.17
C TYR A 45 -4.62 -4.39 6.83
N GLU A 46 -4.95 -3.68 5.75
CA GLU A 46 -5.35 -4.34 4.51
C GLU A 46 -4.17 -4.98 3.77
N ILE A 47 -3.09 -4.22 3.54
CA ILE A 47 -1.86 -4.75 2.95
C ILE A 47 -1.22 -5.83 3.83
N THR A 48 -1.26 -5.66 5.15
CA THR A 48 -0.71 -6.65 6.09
C THR A 48 -1.49 -7.97 6.06
N GLU A 49 -2.82 -7.90 6.02
CA GLU A 49 -3.71 -9.07 5.87
C GLU A 49 -3.48 -9.75 4.52
N LEU A 50 -3.44 -8.97 3.43
CA LEU A 50 -3.17 -9.49 2.09
C LEU A 50 -1.79 -10.16 2.02
N ALA A 51 -0.75 -9.57 2.62
CA ALA A 51 0.60 -10.14 2.64
C ALA A 51 0.73 -11.41 3.49
N ALA A 52 -0.19 -11.63 4.43
CA ALA A 52 -0.29 -12.90 5.17
C ALA A 52 -0.95 -14.00 4.33
N HIS A 53 -1.80 -13.63 3.38
CA HIS A 53 -2.44 -14.55 2.43
C HIS A 53 -1.56 -14.83 1.21
N ASP A 54 -1.16 -13.78 0.49
CA ASP A 54 -0.32 -13.82 -0.71
C ASP A 54 0.59 -12.58 -0.77
N GLU A 55 1.88 -12.82 -0.59
CA GLU A 55 2.90 -11.77 -0.64
C GLU A 55 3.06 -11.14 -2.04
N THR A 56 2.71 -11.86 -3.11
CA THR A 56 2.75 -11.36 -4.50
C THR A 56 1.62 -10.37 -4.75
N GLU A 57 0.41 -10.68 -4.27
CA GLU A 57 -0.73 -9.75 -4.35
C GLU A 57 -0.46 -8.48 -3.55
N ALA A 58 0.12 -8.60 -2.35
CA ALA A 58 0.54 -7.46 -1.54
C ALA A 58 1.64 -6.62 -2.21
N PHE A 59 2.65 -7.28 -2.81
CA PHE A 59 3.66 -6.61 -3.62
C PHE A 59 3.02 -5.79 -4.75
N GLY A 60 2.11 -6.40 -5.50
CA GLY A 60 1.37 -5.73 -6.56
C GLY A 60 0.56 -4.54 -6.04
N ALA A 61 -0.19 -4.73 -4.95
CA ALA A 61 -0.99 -3.68 -4.33
C ALA A 61 -0.15 -2.44 -3.99
N ILE A 62 1.00 -2.62 -3.34
CA ILE A 62 1.92 -1.52 -2.98
C ILE A 62 2.46 -0.84 -4.24
N GLN A 63 2.93 -1.62 -5.22
CA GLN A 63 3.51 -1.09 -6.46
C GLN A 63 2.48 -0.23 -7.21
N PHE A 64 1.28 -0.76 -7.44
CA PHE A 64 0.24 -0.05 -8.18
C PHE A 64 -0.33 1.14 -7.40
N ALA A 65 -0.39 1.07 -6.07
CA ALA A 65 -0.78 2.21 -5.24
C ALA A 65 0.22 3.35 -5.35
N LEU A 66 1.53 3.08 -5.25
CA LEU A 66 2.58 4.09 -5.37
C LEU A 66 2.62 4.71 -6.77
N CYS A 67 2.53 3.90 -7.83
CA CYS A 67 2.45 4.41 -9.20
C CYS A 67 1.16 5.23 -9.46
N GLY A 68 0.05 4.85 -8.82
CA GLY A 68 -1.26 5.47 -8.99
C GLY A 68 -1.38 6.88 -8.39
N MET A 69 -0.61 7.21 -7.34
CA MET A 69 -0.72 8.52 -6.66
C MET A 69 -0.28 9.71 -7.51
N GLY A 70 0.67 9.52 -8.44
CA GLY A 70 1.25 10.61 -9.24
C GLY A 70 0.59 10.84 -10.60
N GLY A 71 -0.22 9.89 -11.09
CA GLY A 71 -0.84 9.91 -12.42
C GLY A 71 0.14 9.82 -13.62
N ARG A 72 1.41 10.18 -13.43
CA ARG A 72 2.52 9.99 -14.37
C ARG A 72 3.72 9.41 -13.62
N TYR A 73 4.42 8.49 -14.26
CA TYR A 73 5.64 7.89 -13.73
C TYR A 73 6.64 7.67 -14.87
N THR A 74 7.92 7.69 -14.53
CA THR A 74 9.08 7.43 -15.40
C THR A 74 9.62 6.03 -15.15
N ASN A 75 10.44 5.50 -16.06
CA ASN A 75 11.13 4.22 -15.82
C ASN A 75 12.01 4.25 -14.56
N LEU A 76 12.54 5.43 -14.22
CA LEU A 76 13.30 5.63 -12.98
C LEU A 76 12.40 5.40 -11.75
N GLU A 77 11.23 6.02 -11.71
CA GLU A 77 10.27 5.88 -10.61
C GLU A 77 9.73 4.44 -10.51
N ILE A 78 9.41 3.79 -11.64
CA ILE A 78 8.97 2.39 -11.65
C ILE A 78 10.00 1.48 -10.98
N GLY A 79 11.28 1.63 -11.35
CA GLY A 79 12.36 0.82 -10.77
C GLY A 79 12.56 1.07 -9.27
N PHE A 80 12.43 2.34 -8.83
CA PHE A 80 12.48 2.68 -7.41
C PHE A 80 11.31 2.07 -6.63
N ILE A 81 10.09 2.20 -7.16
CA ILE A 81 8.86 1.67 -6.56
C ILE A 81 8.92 0.13 -6.45
N ASP A 82 9.44 -0.58 -7.45
CA ASP A 82 9.63 -2.05 -7.36
C ASP A 82 10.49 -2.43 -6.14
N ARG A 83 11.62 -1.73 -5.94
CA ARG A 83 12.51 -2.02 -4.80
C ARG A 83 11.88 -1.66 -3.46
N VAL A 84 11.12 -0.56 -3.39
CA VAL A 84 10.35 -0.19 -2.19
C VAL A 84 9.29 -1.24 -1.87
N ALA A 85 8.52 -1.69 -2.86
CA ALA A 85 7.49 -2.70 -2.67
C ALA A 85 8.07 -4.04 -2.18
N ARG A 86 9.21 -4.48 -2.74
CA ARG A 86 9.92 -5.68 -2.25
C ARG A 86 10.40 -5.53 -0.81
N ALA A 87 11.00 -4.39 -0.48
CA ALA A 87 11.47 -4.12 0.88
C ALA A 87 10.30 -4.10 1.88
N ALA A 88 9.17 -3.52 1.50
CA ALA A 88 7.95 -3.52 2.30
C ALA A 88 7.44 -4.94 2.57
N VAL A 89 7.37 -5.81 1.56
CA VAL A 89 6.97 -7.22 1.74
C VAL A 89 7.93 -7.99 2.66
N ILE A 90 9.24 -7.76 2.55
CA ILE A 90 10.21 -8.32 3.49
C ILE A 90 9.91 -7.85 4.92
N GLY A 91 9.63 -6.56 5.11
CA GLY A 91 9.24 -5.99 6.40
C GLY A 91 7.97 -6.62 6.96
N LEU A 92 6.93 -6.77 6.13
CA LEU A 92 5.66 -7.42 6.51
C LEU A 92 5.88 -8.88 6.95
N ARG A 93 6.69 -9.63 6.19
CA ARG A 93 7.08 -11.01 6.54
C ARG A 93 7.84 -11.06 7.86
N ALA A 94 8.80 -10.16 8.06
CA ALA A 94 9.60 -10.10 9.27
C ALA A 94 8.75 -9.74 10.50
N MET A 95 7.81 -8.79 10.37
CA MET A 95 6.87 -8.41 11.44
C MET A 95 5.91 -9.54 11.79
N ARG A 96 5.41 -10.29 10.80
CA ARG A 96 4.61 -11.50 11.04
C ARG A 96 5.38 -12.55 11.85
N ASN A 97 6.70 -12.56 11.72
CA ASN A 97 7.61 -13.42 12.48
C ASN A 97 8.13 -12.78 13.78
N GLY A 98 7.52 -11.67 14.24
CA GLY A 98 7.82 -11.04 15.53
C GLY A 98 8.87 -9.94 15.51
N SER A 99 9.30 -9.46 14.34
CA SER A 99 10.21 -8.31 14.27
C SER A 99 9.50 -7.02 14.67
N GLU A 100 10.21 -6.13 15.36
CA GLU A 100 9.68 -4.83 15.77
C GLU A 100 9.50 -3.88 14.57
N ARG A 101 8.51 -3.00 14.67
CA ARG A 101 8.26 -1.92 13.70
C ARG A 101 9.38 -0.88 13.77
N PHE A 102 9.82 -0.43 12.60
CA PHE A 102 10.72 0.71 12.50
C PHE A 102 10.07 1.97 13.07
N LYS A 103 10.80 2.69 13.92
CA LYS A 103 10.44 4.02 14.43
C LYS A 103 11.47 5.02 13.93
N PRO A 104 11.10 5.98 13.06
CA PRO A 104 12.02 7.04 12.68
C PRO A 104 12.42 7.85 13.92
N LYS A 105 13.62 8.40 13.90
CA LYS A 105 14.05 9.35 14.94
C LYS A 105 13.29 10.66 14.77
N ASP A 106 12.94 11.27 15.90
CA ASP A 106 12.73 12.71 16.06
C ASP A 106 13.57 13.51 15.06
N PRO A 107 13.06 14.30 14.08
CA PRO A 107 13.95 15.22 13.40
C PRO A 107 14.55 16.13 14.46
N VAL A 108 15.87 16.16 14.57
CA VAL A 108 16.57 17.13 15.42
C VAL A 108 16.24 18.49 14.81
N GLU A 109 15.50 19.33 15.54
CA GLU A 109 15.31 20.72 15.13
C GLU A 109 16.69 21.33 14.90
N ALA A 110 16.93 21.79 13.67
CA ALA A 110 18.17 22.43 13.25
C ALA A 110 18.14 23.93 13.54
#